data_AF-A0A924A581-F1
#
_entry.id   AF-A0A924A581-F1
#
_cell.length_a   1.000
_cell.length_b   1.000
_cell.length_c   1.000
_cell.angle_alpha   90.00
_cell.angle_beta   90.00
_cell.angle_gamma   90.00
#
_symmetry.space_group_name_H-M   'P 1'
#
loop_
_entity.id
_entity.type
_entity.pdbx_description
1 polymer ?
#
loop_
_entity_poly.entity_id
_entity_poly.type
_entity_poly.pdbx_seq_one_letter_code
_entity_poly.pdbx_strand_id
1 'polypeptide(L)'
;MAHIKVQKDIPGIRSLVNFRPETGKPLYALVQTLLRGVSSLTEAERELIAAYVSHRNDCTFCTSSHAAAARYVYGEDKYLVDEVLDDMQQSAISDKMKALLHIAGKV
;
A
#
# COMPACT_ATOMS: atom_id res chain seq x y z
N MET A 1 -4.63 -1.98 -24.59
CA MET A 1 -4.65 -3.45 -24.41
C MET A 1 -3.22 -3.93 -24.22
N ALA A 2 -2.98 -4.94 -23.39
CA ALA A 2 -1.64 -5.50 -23.22
C ALA A 2 -1.18 -6.19 -24.52
N HIS A 3 0.04 -5.88 -24.98
CA HIS A 3 0.67 -6.54 -26.13
C HIS A 3 1.32 -7.89 -25.79
N ILE A 4 1.12 -8.35 -24.56
CA ILE A 4 1.60 -9.62 -24.02
C ILE A 4 0.40 -10.48 -23.58
N LYS A 5 0.54 -11.80 -23.71
CA LYS A 5 -0.50 -12.75 -23.29
C LYS A 5 -0.41 -12.96 -21.77
N VAL A 6 -1.30 -12.31 -21.03
CA VAL A 6 -1.46 -12.48 -19.57
C VAL A 6 -2.78 -13.18 -19.25
N GLN A 7 -2.86 -13.77 -18.05
CA GLN A 7 -4.09 -14.41 -17.56
C GLN A 7 -5.17 -13.35 -17.34
N LYS A 8 -6.30 -13.46 -18.03
CA LYS A 8 -7.35 -12.41 -18.10
C LYS A 8 -8.20 -12.32 -16.84
N ASP A 9 -8.26 -13.41 -16.08
CA ASP A 9 -8.99 -13.57 -14.82
C ASP A 9 -8.23 -13.01 -13.60
N ILE A 10 -6.96 -12.62 -13.79
CA ILE A 10 -6.14 -12.02 -12.74
C ILE A 10 -6.04 -10.51 -12.96
N PRO A 11 -6.52 -9.67 -12.03
CA PRO A 11 -6.54 -8.23 -12.22
C PRO A 11 -5.15 -7.58 -12.02
N GLY A 12 -4.88 -6.53 -12.81
CA GLY A 12 -3.77 -5.59 -12.60
C GLY A 12 -2.38 -6.22 -12.60
N ILE A 13 -1.51 -5.71 -11.73
CA ILE A 13 -0.10 -6.10 -11.63
C ILE A 13 0.12 -7.60 -11.37
N ARG A 14 -0.85 -8.28 -10.74
CA ARG A 14 -0.75 -9.71 -10.43
C ARG A 14 -0.63 -10.56 -11.69
N SER A 15 -1.32 -10.18 -12.77
CA SER A 15 -1.23 -10.89 -14.05
C SER A 15 0.15 -10.73 -14.70
N LEU A 16 0.78 -9.57 -14.52
CA LEU A 16 2.12 -9.26 -15.03
C LEU A 16 3.19 -10.02 -14.25
N VAL A 17 3.07 -10.06 -12.92
CA VAL A 17 3.97 -10.83 -12.03
C VAL A 17 3.90 -12.33 -12.33
N ASN A 18 2.70 -12.86 -12.57
CA ASN A 18 2.53 -14.26 -12.95
C ASN A 18 3.10 -14.57 -14.35
N PHE A 19 3.09 -13.60 -15.26
CA PHE A 19 3.64 -13.74 -16.62
C PHE A 19 5.17 -13.73 -16.65
N ARG A 20 5.82 -13.08 -15.67
CA ARG A 20 7.29 -12.99 -15.53
C ARG A 20 7.72 -13.39 -14.12
N PRO A 21 7.61 -14.67 -13.74
CA PRO A 21 7.93 -15.11 -12.38
C PRO A 21 9.40 -14.87 -11.98
N GLU A 22 10.31 -14.80 -12.94
CA GLU A 22 11.74 -14.53 -12.72
C GLU A 22 12.01 -13.13 -12.12
N THR A 23 11.18 -12.13 -12.46
CA THR A 23 11.23 -10.80 -11.83
C THR A 23 10.13 -10.62 -10.78
N GLY A 24 9.00 -11.29 -10.96
CA GLY A 24 7.83 -11.20 -10.09
C GLY A 24 8.04 -11.82 -8.71
N LYS A 25 8.69 -12.99 -8.64
CA LYS A 25 9.00 -13.66 -7.36
C LYS A 25 9.87 -12.80 -6.42
N PRO A 26 11.03 -12.26 -6.85
CA PRO A 26 11.84 -11.42 -5.96
C PRO A 26 11.12 -10.13 -5.57
N LEU A 27 10.32 -9.54 -6.46
CA LEU A 27 9.49 -8.38 -6.13
C LEU A 27 8.48 -8.70 -5.02
N TYR A 28 7.75 -9.82 -5.12
CA TYR A 28 6.80 -10.22 -4.08
C TYR A 28 7.48 -10.64 -2.78
N ALA A 29 8.65 -11.25 -2.84
CA ALA A 29 9.44 -11.53 -1.65
C ALA A 29 9.75 -10.22 -0.90
N LEU A 30 10.21 -9.18 -1.61
CA LEU A 30 10.44 -7.86 -1.02
C LEU A 30 9.15 -7.28 -0.40
N VAL A 31 8.02 -7.32 -1.13
CA VAL A 31 6.74 -6.80 -0.63
C VAL A 31 6.30 -7.54 0.64
N GLN A 32 6.43 -8.87 0.68
CA GLN A 32 6.10 -9.66 1.87
C GLN A 32 7.00 -9.33 3.05
N THR A 33 8.32 -9.21 2.82
CA THR A 33 9.26 -8.78 3.85
C THR A 33 8.88 -7.42 4.42
N LEU A 34 8.59 -6.45 3.55
CA LEU A 34 8.28 -5.09 3.98
C LEU A 34 6.93 -5.00 4.70
N LEU A 35 5.87 -5.57 4.13
CA LEU A 35 4.49 -5.33 4.58
C LEU A 35 3.95 -6.38 5.55
N ARG A 36 4.56 -7.56 5.64
CA ARG A 36 4.11 -8.68 6.49
C ARG A 36 5.19 -9.25 7.40
N GLY A 37 6.47 -8.93 7.16
CA GLY A 37 7.58 -9.37 8.01
C GLY A 37 7.56 -8.76 9.41
N VAL A 38 8.47 -9.25 10.28
CA VAL A 38 8.68 -8.74 11.65
C VAL A 38 9.04 -7.25 11.59
N SER A 39 8.32 -6.43 12.36
CA SER A 39 8.54 -4.99 12.41
C SER A 39 7.99 -4.40 13.71
N SER A 40 8.49 -3.23 14.10
CA SER A 40 7.91 -2.39 15.16
C SER A 40 6.69 -1.58 14.68
N LEU A 41 6.44 -1.59 13.37
CA LEU A 41 5.21 -1.07 12.76
C LEU A 41 4.25 -2.22 12.52
N THR A 42 2.98 -1.99 12.82
CA THR A 42 1.89 -2.92 12.49
C THR A 42 1.74 -3.06 10.98
N GLU A 43 1.06 -4.11 10.54
CA GLU A 43 0.70 -4.26 9.12
C GLU A 43 -0.15 -3.08 8.63
N ALA A 44 -1.10 -2.60 9.46
CA ALA A 44 -1.96 -1.47 9.14
C ALA A 44 -1.17 -0.16 8.94
N GLU A 45 -0.23 0.15 9.84
CA GLU A 45 0.64 1.33 9.72
C GLU A 45 1.50 1.28 8.46
N ARG A 46 2.03 0.09 8.10
CA ARG A 46 2.85 -0.08 6.89
C ARG A 46 2.04 0.08 5.61
N GLU A 47 0.83 -0.50 5.56
CA GLU A 47 -0.09 -0.31 4.44
C GLU A 47 -0.57 1.14 4.32
N LEU A 48 -0.78 1.84 5.45
CA LEU A 48 -1.15 3.25 5.46
C LEU A 48 -0.04 4.14 4.88
N ILE A 49 1.22 3.88 5.24
CA ILE A 49 2.38 4.57 4.64
C ILE A 49 2.40 4.34 3.11
N ALA A 50 2.22 3.08 2.68
CA ALA A 50 2.19 2.75 1.25
C ALA A 50 1.03 3.45 0.51
N ALA A 51 -0.16 3.50 1.12
CA ALA A 51 -1.33 4.18 0.56
C ALA A 51 -1.11 5.69 0.46
N TYR A 52 -0.58 6.33 1.52
CA TYR A 52 -0.32 7.76 1.57
C TYR A 52 0.70 8.22 0.52
N VAL A 53 1.84 7.51 0.43
CA VAL A 53 2.88 7.82 -0.58
C VAL A 53 2.34 7.57 -1.99
N SER A 54 1.57 6.51 -2.20
CA SER A 54 0.95 6.23 -3.50
C SER A 54 -0.03 7.32 -3.92
N HIS A 55 -0.81 7.84 -2.96
CA HIS A 55 -1.77 8.92 -3.19
C HIS A 55 -1.06 10.20 -3.58
N ARG A 56 0.01 10.56 -2.85
CA ARG A 56 0.87 11.71 -3.15
C ARG A 56 1.57 11.64 -4.50
N ASN A 57 1.75 10.43 -5.04
CA ASN A 57 2.34 10.16 -6.36
C ASN A 57 1.28 9.96 -7.46
N ASP A 58 0.01 10.30 -7.20
CA ASP A 58 -1.12 10.12 -8.12
C ASP A 58 -1.25 8.69 -8.67
N CYS A 59 -0.75 7.70 -7.93
CA CYS A 59 -0.79 6.30 -8.35
C CYS A 59 -2.11 5.67 -7.91
N THR A 60 -3.14 5.76 -8.77
CA THR A 60 -4.50 5.29 -8.46
C THR A 60 -4.55 3.82 -8.06
N PHE A 61 -3.83 2.95 -8.76
CA PHE A 61 -3.82 1.51 -8.47
C PHE A 61 -3.24 1.24 -7.08
N CYS A 62 -2.03 1.73 -6.80
CA CYS A 62 -1.36 1.49 -5.52
C CYS A 62 -2.11 2.13 -4.36
N THR A 63 -2.63 3.35 -4.54
CA THR A 63 -3.47 4.03 -3.54
C THR A 63 -4.67 3.15 -3.18
N SER A 64 -5.41 2.68 -4.19
CA SER A 64 -6.62 1.89 -3.97
C SER A 64 -6.30 0.55 -3.32
N SER A 65 -5.27 -0.15 -3.78
CA SER A 65 -4.92 -1.48 -3.26
C SER A 65 -4.38 -1.43 -1.83
N HIS A 66 -3.48 -0.49 -1.54
CA HIS A 66 -2.90 -0.35 -0.20
C HIS A 66 -3.92 0.21 0.78
N ALA A 67 -4.76 1.17 0.38
CA ALA A 67 -5.83 1.66 1.24
C ALA A 67 -6.85 0.55 1.55
N ALA A 68 -7.21 -0.31 0.58
CA ALA A 68 -8.08 -1.46 0.85
C ALA A 68 -7.45 -2.43 1.85
N ALA A 69 -6.15 -2.74 1.71
CA ALA A 69 -5.43 -3.59 2.66
C ALA A 69 -5.33 -2.94 4.05
N ALA A 70 -4.98 -1.66 4.13
CA ALA A 70 -4.93 -0.91 5.38
C ALA A 70 -6.28 -0.92 6.10
N ARG A 71 -7.38 -0.62 5.39
CA ARG A 71 -8.74 -0.65 5.95
C ARG A 71 -9.10 -2.02 6.50
N TYR A 72 -8.75 -3.09 5.77
CA TYR A 72 -9.00 -4.45 6.23
C TYR A 72 -8.26 -4.78 7.54
N VAL A 73 -6.98 -4.40 7.62
CA VAL A 73 -6.14 -4.71 8.79
C VAL A 73 -6.45 -3.81 9.98
N TYR A 74 -6.83 -2.55 9.76
CA TYR A 74 -7.30 -1.65 10.83
C TYR A 74 -8.62 -2.09 11.46
N GLY A 75 -9.45 -2.87 10.75
CA GLY A 75 -10.71 -3.39 11.29
C GLY A 75 -11.71 -2.28 11.60
N GLU A 76 -12.05 -2.11 12.88
CA GLU A 76 -12.99 -1.07 13.34
C GLU A 76 -12.47 0.35 13.05
N ASP A 77 -11.15 0.54 13.07
CA ASP A 77 -10.50 1.83 12.84
C ASP A 77 -10.24 2.13 11.35
N LYS A 78 -10.88 1.40 10.44
CA LYS A 78 -10.67 1.56 8.98
C LYS A 78 -10.87 2.98 8.45
N TYR A 79 -11.71 3.79 9.12
CA TYR A 79 -11.99 5.17 8.71
C TYR A 79 -10.76 6.08 8.81
N LEU A 80 -9.77 5.74 9.66
CA LEU A 80 -8.50 6.47 9.78
C LEU A 80 -7.74 6.53 8.44
N VAL A 81 -7.89 5.51 7.59
CA VAL A 81 -7.26 5.49 6.26
C VAL A 81 -7.81 6.62 5.41
N ASP A 82 -9.13 6.82 5.44
CA ASP A 82 -9.81 7.84 4.65
C ASP A 82 -9.49 9.24 5.17
N GLU A 83 -9.49 9.44 6.49
CA GLU A 83 -9.06 10.70 7.11
C GLU A 83 -7.64 11.09 6.73
N VAL A 84 -6.70 10.13 6.70
CA VAL A 84 -5.30 10.39 6.37
C VAL A 84 -5.11 10.76 4.91
N LEU A 85 -5.87 10.13 4.01
CA LEU A 85 -5.81 10.43 2.58
C LEU A 85 -6.45 11.79 2.24
N ASP A 86 -7.42 12.25 3.05
CA ASP A 86 -8.02 13.59 2.94
C ASP A 86 -7.12 14.68 3.56
N ASP A 87 -6.83 14.56 4.86
CA ASP A 87 -5.91 15.44 5.58
C ASP A 87 -5.15 14.69 6.69
N MET A 88 -3.92 14.26 6.36
CA MET A 88 -3.02 13.59 7.29
C MET A 88 -2.77 14.38 8.59
N GLN A 89 -2.73 15.72 8.55
CA GLN A 89 -2.46 16.52 9.75
C GLN A 89 -3.65 16.54 10.71
N GLN A 90 -4.87 16.60 10.16
CA GLN A 90 -6.11 16.64 10.93
C GLN A 90 -6.66 15.25 11.31
N SER A 91 -6.16 14.18 10.69
CA SER A 91 -6.57 12.81 11.01
C SER A 91 -6.33 12.39 12.47
N ALA A 92 -7.11 11.42 12.95
CA ALA A 92 -7.05 10.94 14.34
C ALA A 92 -5.94 9.89 14.61
N ILE A 93 -5.00 9.70 13.68
CA ILE A 93 -3.83 8.83 13.90
C ILE A 93 -2.89 9.39 14.96
N SER A 94 -2.06 8.52 15.55
CA SER A 94 -1.07 8.92 16.56
C SER A 94 -0.03 9.91 16.02
N ASP A 95 0.54 10.72 16.91
CA ASP A 95 1.61 11.68 16.58
C ASP A 95 2.84 10.99 15.96
N LYS A 96 3.15 9.77 16.42
CA LYS A 96 4.18 8.91 15.81
C LYS A 96 3.89 8.70 14.32
N MET A 97 2.65 8.34 13.97
CA MET A 97 2.29 8.11 12.58
C MET A 97 2.25 9.39 11.75
N LYS A 98 1.79 10.52 12.31
CA LYS A 98 1.88 11.83 11.63
C LYS A 98 3.33 12.18 11.28
N ALA A 99 4.26 11.98 12.23
CA ALA A 99 5.68 12.23 12.00
C ALA A 99 6.27 11.30 10.92
N LEU A 100 5.94 10.01 10.95
CA LEU A 100 6.40 9.05 9.94
C LEU A 100 5.85 9.35 8.54
N LEU A 101 4.57 9.70 8.43
CA LEU A 101 3.95 10.09 7.16
C LEU A 101 4.49 11.41 6.64
N HIS A 102 4.83 12.36 7.52
CA HIS A 102 5.53 13.57 7.12
C HIS A 102 6.86 13.26 6.44
N ILE A 103 7.67 12.34 7.01
CA ILE A 103 8.93 11.91 6.41
C ILE A 103 8.68 11.19 5.08
N ALA A 104 7.73 10.24 5.06
CA ALA A 104 7.41 9.47 3.86
C ALA A 104 6.89 10.34 2.70
N GLY A 105 6.22 11.45 2.99
CA GLY A 105 5.72 12.39 1.97
C GLY A 105 6.77 13.36 1.42
N LYS A 106 8.05 13.22 1.78
CA LYS A 106 9.17 14.04 1.29
C LYS A 106 10.04 13.33 0.25
N VAL A 107 9.78 12.06 -0.03
CA VAL A 107 10.48 11.25 -1.05
C VAL A 107 9.67 11.12 -2.32
#